data_AF-A0A484ZSW4-F1
#
_entry.id   AF-A0A484ZSW4-F1
#
_cell.length_a   1.000
_cell.length_b   1.000
_cell.length_c   1.000
_cell.angle_alpha   90.00
_cell.angle_beta   90.00
_cell.angle_gamma   90.00
#
_symmetry.space_group_name_H-M   'P 1'
#
loop_
_entity.id
_entity.type
_entity.pdbx_description
1 polymer ?
#
loop_
_entity_poly.entity_id
_entity_poly.type
_entity_poly.pdbx_seq_one_letter_code
_entity_poly.pdbx_strand_id
1 'polypeptide(L)'
;MTPLIGWIFWAGYKINNFEFITEGVYKVADKYDLYNNKKSNYEYNFRTSYTVDSWTPFVEIGNVAVRSDSNDRQNRFRIGIGYTF
;
A
#
# COMPACT_ATOMS: atom_id res chain seq x y z
N MET A 1 13.21 -7.42 -21.38
CA MET A 1 12.30 -7.08 -20.26
C MET A 1 11.39 -5.97 -20.74
N THR A 2 10.08 -6.19 -20.86
CA THR A 2 9.13 -5.12 -21.24
C THR A 2 8.82 -4.25 -20.02
N PRO A 3 8.69 -2.91 -20.18
CA PRO A 3 8.51 -2.01 -19.05
C PRO A 3 7.16 -2.25 -18.38
N LEU A 4 7.17 -2.33 -17.04
CA LEU A 4 5.97 -2.19 -16.22
C LEU A 4 5.84 -0.70 -15.90
N ILE A 5 4.77 -0.07 -16.36
CA ILE A 5 4.49 1.32 -16.05
C ILE A 5 3.60 1.34 -14.82
N GLY A 6 4.13 1.91 -13.74
CA GLY A 6 3.42 2.03 -12.47
C GLY A 6 3.31 3.49 -12.06
N TRP A 7 2.11 3.89 -11.62
CA TRP A 7 1.88 5.17 -10.97
C TRP A 7 1.70 4.93 -9.48
N ILE A 8 2.38 5.75 -8.69
CA ILE A 8 2.24 5.75 -7.24
C ILE A 8 1.59 7.07 -6.86
N PHE A 9 0.44 6.99 -6.21
CA PHE A 9 -0.18 8.10 -5.53
C PHE A 9 0.08 7.97 -4.03
N TRP A 10 0.57 9.05 -3.43
CA TRP A 10 0.83 9.14 -2.01
C TRP A 10 0.16 10.40 -1.47
N ALA A 11 -0.60 10.26 -0.39
CA ALA A 11 -1.11 11.40 0.35
C ALA A 11 -0.92 11.15 1.86
N GLY A 12 -0.34 12.14 2.53
CA GLY A 12 -0.11 12.13 3.97
C GLY A 12 -0.82 13.31 4.62
N TYR A 13 -1.39 13.06 5.80
CA TYR A 13 -1.99 14.10 6.64
C TYR A 13 -1.57 13.89 8.09
N LYS A 14 -1.12 14.96 8.74
CA LYS A 14 -0.69 14.95 10.14
C LYS A 14 -1.57 15.88 10.95
N ILE A 15 -2.07 15.38 12.07
CA ILE A 15 -2.85 16.14 13.04
C ILE A 15 -2.38 15.80 14.44
N ASN A 16 -1.82 16.79 15.14
CA ASN A 16 -1.15 16.60 16.43
C ASN A 16 -0.11 15.47 16.34
N ASN A 17 -0.27 14.47 17.20
CA ASN A 17 0.56 13.28 17.30
C ASN A 17 0.14 12.15 16.35
N PHE A 18 -0.96 12.32 15.60
CA PHE A 18 -1.42 11.35 14.61
C PHE A 18 -0.90 11.68 13.22
N GLU A 19 -0.50 10.65 12.50
CA GLU A 19 -0.18 10.72 11.07
C GLU A 19 -0.97 9.64 10.33
N PHE A 20 -1.55 10.04 9.20
CA PHE A 20 -2.34 9.22 8.31
C PHE A 20 -1.69 9.24 6.94
N ILE A 21 -1.40 8.07 6.39
CA ILE A 21 -0.79 7.92 5.08
C ILE A 21 -1.67 6.99 4.25
N THR A 22 -2.03 7.44 3.05
CA THR A 22 -2.69 6.61 2.04
C THR A 22 -1.79 6.48 0.83
N GLU A 23 -1.68 5.26 0.33
CA GLU A 23 -0.87 4.92 -0.84
C GLU A 23 -1.73 4.12 -1.82
N GLY A 24 -1.77 4.57 -3.06
CA GLY A 24 -2.40 3.86 -4.16
C GLY A 24 -1.35 3.55 -5.21
N VAL A 25 -1.15 2.27 -5.51
CA VAL A 25 -0.22 1.85 -6.57
C VAL A 25 -1.03 1.26 -7.71
N TYR A 26 -0.97 1.89 -8.88
CA TYR A 26 -1.58 1.39 -10.10
C TYR A 26 -0.48 0.87 -11.03
N LYS A 27 -0.58 -0.40 -11.41
CA LYS A 27 0.42 -1.08 -12.26
C LYS A 27 -0.23 -1.51 -13.56
N VAL A 28 0.43 -1.25 -14.69
CA VAL A 28 0.03 -1.74 -16.02
C VAL A 28 1.18 -2.50 -16.67
N ALA A 29 0.90 -3.67 -17.24
CA ALA A 29 1.86 -4.50 -17.95
C ALA A 29 1.46 -4.68 -19.42
N ASP A 30 2.42 -4.62 -20.34
CA ASP A 30 2.12 -4.72 -21.77
C ASP A 30 1.93 -6.16 -22.29
N LYS A 31 2.60 -7.15 -21.70
CA LYS A 31 2.70 -8.52 -22.24
C LYS A 31 2.13 -9.63 -21.37
N TYR A 32 1.75 -9.35 -20.13
CA TYR A 32 1.25 -10.35 -19.19
C TYR A 32 0.12 -9.78 -18.35
N ASP A 33 -0.77 -10.66 -17.91
CA ASP A 33 -1.90 -10.28 -17.06
C ASP A 33 -1.41 -10.03 -15.64
N LEU A 34 -1.84 -8.92 -15.06
CA LEU A 34 -1.48 -8.50 -13.69
C LEU A 34 -2.58 -8.85 -12.69
N TYR A 35 -3.85 -8.92 -13.13
CA TYR A 35 -5.00 -9.28 -12.30
C TYR A 35 -6.21 -9.65 -13.17
N ASN A 36 -6.89 -10.78 -12.90
CA ASN A 36 -8.11 -11.24 -13.59
C ASN A 36 -8.04 -11.21 -15.13
N ASN A 37 -6.98 -11.76 -15.73
CA ASN A 37 -6.76 -11.71 -17.19
C ASN A 37 -6.76 -10.27 -17.76
N LYS A 38 -6.51 -9.28 -16.91
CA LYS A 38 -6.32 -7.89 -17.28
C LYS A 38 -4.89 -7.48 -16.99
N LYS A 39 -4.39 -6.65 -17.89
CA LYS A 39 -3.07 -6.03 -17.86
C LYS A 39 -2.90 -4.96 -16.78
N SER A 40 -3.87 -4.76 -15.89
CA SER A 40 -3.84 -3.73 -14.85
C SER A 40 -4.12 -4.29 -13.46
N ASN A 41 -3.39 -3.79 -12.47
CA ASN A 41 -3.59 -4.11 -11.05
C ASN A 41 -3.54 -2.83 -10.21
N TYR A 42 -4.26 -2.82 -9.10
CA TYR A 42 -4.30 -1.72 -8.15
C TYR A 42 -4.11 -2.26 -6.72
N GLU A 43 -3.18 -1.65 -6.01
CA GLU A 43 -2.91 -1.91 -4.60
C GLU A 43 -3.25 -0.65 -3.82
N TYR A 44 -3.86 -0.83 -2.66
CA TYR A 44 -4.18 0.26 -1.75
C TYR A 44 -3.57 -0.05 -0.39
N ASN A 45 -2.86 0.89 0.22
CA ASN A 45 -2.42 0.79 1.60
C ASN A 45 -2.85 2.04 2.36
N PHE A 46 -3.37 1.84 3.56
CA PHE A 46 -3.67 2.89 4.51
C PHE A 46 -2.90 2.62 5.80
N ARG A 47 -2.12 3.60 6.25
CA ARG A 47 -1.34 3.55 7.49
C ARG A 47 -1.80 4.66 8.43
N THR A 48 -1.90 4.32 9.70
CA THR A 48 -2.07 5.27 10.81
C THR A 48 -0.97 5.07 11.81
N SER A 49 -0.32 6.15 12.22
CA SER A 49 0.73 6.18 13.23
C SER A 49 0.39 7.19 14.33
N TYR A 50 0.88 6.92 15.54
CA TYR A 50 0.74 7.83 16.68
C TYR A 50 2.09 8.00 17.35
N THR A 51 2.56 9.24 17.48
CA THR A 51 3.84 9.55 18.12
C THR A 51 3.63 9.93 19.58
N VAL A 52 4.27 9.22 20.50
CA VAL A 52 4.31 9.53 21.94
C VAL A 52 5.75 9.47 22.41
N ASP A 53 6.26 10.60 22.88
CA ASP A 53 7.68 10.79 23.21
C ASP A 53 8.58 10.33 22.04
N SER A 54 9.47 9.37 22.29
CA SER A 54 10.35 8.77 21.28
C SER A 54 9.70 7.61 20.52
N TRP A 55 8.49 7.19 20.86
CA TRP A 55 7.83 6.01 20.29
C TRP A 55 6.80 6.39 19.24
N THR A 56 6.77 5.65 18.13
CA THR A 56 5.74 5.80 17.09
C THR A 56 5.17 4.44 16.70
N PRO A 57 4.20 3.89 17.45
CA PRO A 57 3.39 2.78 16.98
C PRO A 57 2.65 3.12 15.69
N PHE A 58 2.52 2.14 14.80
CA PHE A 58 1.74 2.25 13.59
C PHE A 58 0.99 0.96 13.27
N VAL A 59 -0.14 1.13 12.58
CA VAL A 59 -0.91 0.06 11.96
C VAL A 59 -1.11 0.40 10.49
N GLU A 60 -1.04 -0.61 9.63
CA GLU A 60 -1.27 -0.47 8.20
C GLU A 60 -2.16 -1.60 7.69
N ILE A 61 -3.15 -1.21 6.89
CA ILE A 61 -4.09 -2.10 6.22
C ILE A 61 -3.89 -1.89 4.73
N GLY A 62 -3.42 -2.94 4.06
CA GLY A 62 -3.26 -3.02 2.63
C GLY A 62 -4.30 -3.94 2.01
N ASN A 63 -4.69 -3.67 0.77
CA ASN A 63 -5.39 -4.63 -0.07
C ASN A 63 -4.53 -4.89 -1.30
N VAL A 64 -4.14 -6.15 -1.48
CA VAL A 64 -3.21 -6.60 -2.51
C VAL A 64 -3.87 -7.71 -3.33
N ALA A 65 -3.67 -7.70 -4.65
CA ALA A 65 -4.08 -8.82 -5.50
C ALA A 65 -3.34 -10.10 -5.11
N VAL A 66 -4.07 -11.22 -5.01
CA VAL A 66 -3.50 -12.51 -4.56
C VAL A 66 -2.74 -13.19 -5.70
N ARG A 67 -3.32 -13.20 -6.91
CA ARG A 67 -2.74 -13.82 -8.11
C ARG A 67 -3.17 -13.06 -9.37
N SER A 68 -2.40 -13.20 -10.44
CA SER A 68 -2.65 -12.56 -11.75
C SER A 68 -3.84 -13.14 -12.51
N ASP A 69 -4.23 -14.37 -12.20
CA ASP A 69 -5.24 -15.19 -12.88
C ASP A 69 -6.60 -15.26 -12.14
N SER A 70 -6.70 -14.67 -10.94
CA SER A 70 -7.90 -14.72 -10.10
C SER A 70 -8.36 -13.32 -9.66
N ASN A 71 -9.65 -13.18 -9.34
CA ASN A 71 -10.25 -11.98 -8.72
C ASN A 71 -10.03 -11.92 -7.20
N ASP A 72 -9.25 -12.84 -6.64
CA ASP A 72 -9.01 -12.89 -5.21
C ASP A 72 -8.14 -11.71 -4.76
N ARG A 73 -8.62 -11.01 -3.73
CA ARG A 73 -7.90 -9.92 -3.08
C ARG A 73 -7.65 -10.28 -1.62
N GLN A 74 -6.43 -10.06 -1.14
CA GLN A 74 -6.04 -10.33 0.24
C GLN A 74 -5.82 -9.03 0.98
N ASN A 75 -6.43 -8.94 2.16
CA ASN A 75 -6.15 -7.86 3.09
C ASN A 75 -4.83 -8.19 3.82
N ARG A 76 -3.86 -7.30 3.71
CA ARG A 76 -2.58 -7.35 4.40
C ARG A 76 -2.64 -6.44 5.61
N PHE A 77 -2.44 -7.00 6.79
CA PHE A 77 -2.33 -6.24 8.03
C PHE A 77 -0.88 -6.17 8.47
N ARG A 78 -0.41 -4.98 8.83
CA ARG A 78 0.92 -4.74 9.40
C ARG A 78 0.77 -3.91 10.66
N ILE A 79 1.55 -4.26 11.66
CA ILE A 79 1.70 -3.50 12.90
C ILE A 79 3.20 -3.36 13.16
N GLY A 80 3.61 -2.21 13.66
CA GLY A 80 4.99 -1.98 14.04
C GLY A 80 5.12 -0.81 15.00
N ILE A 81 6.34 -0.62 15.50
CA ILE A 81 6.68 0.47 16.40
C ILE A 81 8.04 1.03 15.99
N GLY A 82 8.11 2.35 15.81
CA GLY A 82 9.35 3.08 15.60
C GLY A 82 9.86 3.69 16.90
N TYR A 83 11.17 3.85 17.02
CA TYR A 83 11.82 4.59 18.09
C TYR A 83 12.77 5.64 17.51
N THR A 84 12.70 6.87 18.00
CA THR A 84 13.55 7.99 17.61
C THR A 84 14.52 8.33 18.74
N PHE A 85 15.83 8.23 18.46
CA PHE A 85 16.93 8.55 19.38
C PHE A 85 17.17 10.04 19.51
#